data_AF-A0A9X6IW22-F1
#
_entry.id   AF-A0A9X6IW22-F1
#
_cell.length_a   1.000
_cell.length_b   1.000
_cell.length_c   1.000
_cell.angle_alpha   90.00
_cell.angle_beta   90.00
_cell.angle_gamma   90.00
#
_symmetry.space_group_name_H-M   'P 1'
#
loop_
_entity.id
_entity.type
_entity.pdbx_description
1 polymer ?
#
loop_
_entity_poly.entity_id
_entity_poly.type
_entity_poly.pdbx_seq_one_letter_code
_entity_poly.pdbx_strand_id
1 'polypeptide(L)'
;MKLILIFGPQAVGKMTVGQELATLTGLKFFHNHMTIDLVSLIFDYSTKEAKRLVSLFRNKIFEEVSKSDLSGMIFTYIWAFDLQAD
;
A
#
# COMPACT_ATOMS: atom_id res chain seq x y z
N MET A 1 -0.70 6.25 16.15
CA MET A 1 -1.20 5.94 14.80
C MET A 1 -1.80 4.54 14.77
N LYS A 2 -2.99 4.34 14.19
CA LYS A 2 -3.53 2.99 13.88
C LYS A 2 -3.08 2.55 12.48
N LEU A 3 -2.59 1.33 12.34
CA LEU A 3 -2.31 0.73 11.03
C LEU A 3 -3.20 -0.50 10.86
N ILE A 4 -4.04 -0.51 9.82
CA ILE A 4 -4.80 -1.69 9.42
C ILE A 4 -4.15 -2.26 8.17
N LEU A 5 -3.62 -3.47 8.27
CA LEU A 5 -3.03 -4.19 7.14
C LEU A 5 -4.03 -5.21 6.60
N ILE A 6 -4.41 -5.06 5.32
CA ILE A 6 -5.26 -6.02 4.60
C ILE A 6 -4.37 -6.76 3.60
N PHE A 7 -4.07 -8.03 3.85
CA PHE A 7 -3.19 -8.82 3.00
C PHE A 7 -3.89 -10.07 2.45
N GLY A 8 -3.31 -10.62 1.39
CA GLY A 8 -3.80 -11.84 0.74
C GLY A 8 -3.48 -11.87 -0.77
N PRO A 9 -3.88 -12.94 -1.48
CA PRO A 9 -3.52 -13.15 -2.88
C PRO A 9 -4.06 -12.07 -3.81
N GLN A 10 -3.56 -12.02 -5.04
CA GLN A 10 -4.05 -11.08 -6.04
C GLN A 10 -5.57 -11.23 -6.27
N ALA A 11 -6.26 -10.11 -6.49
CA ALA A 11 -7.69 -10.06 -6.86
C ALA A 11 -8.72 -10.64 -5.85
N VAL A 12 -8.34 -10.95 -4.60
CA VAL A 12 -9.28 -11.47 -3.56
C VAL A 12 -10.21 -10.42 -2.91
N GLY A 13 -10.38 -9.24 -3.52
CA GLY A 13 -11.29 -8.20 -3.01
C GLY A 13 -10.72 -7.23 -1.96
N LYS A 14 -9.40 -7.25 -1.69
CA LYS A 14 -8.74 -6.35 -0.72
C LYS A 14 -9.03 -4.86 -0.94
N MET A 15 -9.12 -4.45 -2.22
CA MET A 15 -9.38 -3.06 -2.59
C MET A 15 -10.78 -2.61 -2.15
N THR A 16 -11.80 -3.41 -2.46
CA THR A 16 -13.19 -3.16 -2.08
C THR A 16 -13.35 -3.08 -0.56
N VAL A 17 -12.75 -4.03 0.18
CA VAL A 17 -12.79 -4.03 1.65
C VAL A 17 -12.08 -2.80 2.22
N GLY A 18 -10.92 -2.44 1.68
CA GLY A 18 -10.17 -1.28 2.15
C GLY A 18 -10.88 0.06 1.91
N GLN A 19 -11.57 0.20 0.78
CA GLN A 19 -12.39 1.39 0.49
C GLN A 19 -13.57 1.53 1.45
N GLU A 20 -14.32 0.45 1.66
CA GLU A 20 -15.47 0.48 2.57
C GLU A 20 -15.02 0.73 4.02
N LEU A 21 -13.92 0.10 4.44
CA LEU A 21 -13.37 0.31 5.78
C LEU A 21 -12.90 1.76 5.98
N ALA A 22 -12.35 2.41 4.95
CA ALA A 22 -11.99 3.82 5.02
C ALA A 22 -13.22 4.71 5.19
N THR A 23 -14.33 4.42 4.50
CA THR A 23 -15.61 5.12 4.68
C THR A 23 -16.12 4.99 6.12
N LEU A 24 -16.10 3.79 6.69
CA LEU A 24 -16.61 3.52 8.04
C LEU A 24 -15.74 4.11 9.16
N THR A 25 -14.43 4.19 8.96
CA THR A 25 -13.48 4.55 10.02
C THR A 25 -12.90 5.96 9.89
N GLY A 26 -13.01 6.58 8.71
CA GLY A 26 -12.34 7.83 8.37
C GLY A 26 -10.82 7.71 8.21
N LEU A 27 -10.25 6.50 8.32
CA LEU A 27 -8.82 6.27 8.10
C LEU A 27 -8.44 6.45 6.64
N LYS A 28 -7.22 6.92 6.37
CA LYS A 28 -6.74 7.10 4.99
C LYS A 28 -6.39 5.75 4.36
N PHE A 29 -6.91 5.50 3.16
CA PHE A 29 -6.62 4.29 2.40
C PHE A 29 -5.43 4.48 1.48
N PHE A 30 -4.35 3.75 1.73
CA PHE A 30 -3.14 3.74 0.93
C PHE A 30 -2.89 2.31 0.43
N HIS A 31 -3.29 1.97 -0.80
CA HIS A 31 -3.12 0.60 -1.30
C HIS A 31 -1.77 0.39 -2.00
N ASN A 32 -1.28 -0.87 -2.02
CA ASN A 32 0.03 -1.24 -2.57
C ASN A 32 0.33 -0.64 -3.96
N HIS A 33 -0.70 -0.59 -4.81
CA HIS A 33 -0.58 -0.12 -6.20
C HIS A 33 -0.35 1.39 -6.33
N MET A 34 -0.73 2.23 -5.36
CA MET A 34 -0.64 3.69 -5.53
C MET A 34 0.79 4.18 -5.88
N THR A 35 1.81 3.65 -5.20
CA THR A 35 3.20 4.02 -5.50
C THR A 35 3.73 3.36 -6.77
N ILE A 36 3.25 2.16 -7.09
CA ILE A 36 3.60 1.45 -8.33
C ILE A 36 3.07 2.25 -9.52
N ASP A 37 1.77 2.56 -9.52
CA ASP A 37 1.08 3.28 -10.57
C ASP A 37 1.73 4.66 -10.82
N LEU A 38 2.04 5.39 -9.74
CA LEU A 38 2.72 6.69 -9.83
C LEU A 38 4.07 6.59 -10.54
N VAL A 39 4.92 5.64 -10.12
CA VAL A 39 6.27 5.51 -10.66
C VAL A 39 6.25 4.94 -12.08
N SER A 40 5.27 4.09 -12.39
CA SER A 40 5.05 3.50 -13.71
C SER A 40 4.66 4.51 -14.80
N LEU A 41 4.30 5.74 -14.44
CA LEU A 41 4.12 6.83 -15.40
C LEU A 41 5.45 7.33 -15.99
N ILE A 42 6.59 7.05 -15.34
CA ILE A 42 7.92 7.58 -15.71
C ILE A 42 8.90 6.44 -16.04
N PHE A 43 8.86 5.35 -15.28
CA PHE A 43 9.78 4.22 -15.43
C PHE A 43 9.03 2.90 -15.54
N ASP A 44 9.49 2.01 -16.42
CA ASP A 44 9.00 0.63 -16.44
C ASP A 44 9.22 -0.04 -15.07
N TYR A 45 8.19 -0.70 -14.55
CA TYR A 45 8.20 -1.31 -13.21
C TYR A 45 9.32 -2.33 -12.99
N SER A 46 9.80 -2.97 -14.07
CA SER A 46 10.88 -3.94 -14.04
C SER A 46 12.26 -3.31 -13.76
N THR A 47 12.41 -2.00 -13.95
CA THR A 47 13.69 -1.27 -13.79
C THR A 47 14.12 -1.15 -12.33
N LYS A 48 15.43 -1.00 -12.11
CA LYS A 48 16.00 -0.80 -10.77
C LYS A 48 15.56 0.55 -10.19
N GLU A 49 15.41 1.57 -11.03
CA GLU A 49 14.95 2.91 -10.68
C GLU A 49 13.52 2.86 -10.15
N ALA A 50 12.61 2.17 -10.88
CA ALA A 50 11.23 2.04 -10.48
C ALA A 50 11.10 1.35 -9.12
N LYS A 51 11.74 0.18 -8.94
CA LYS A 51 11.70 -0.58 -7.67
C LYS A 51 12.21 0.26 -6.50
N ARG A 52 13.32 1.00 -6.69
CA ARG A 52 13.88 1.89 -5.67
C ARG A 52 12.92 3.02 -5.30
N LEU A 53 12.32 3.69 -6.29
CA LEU A 53 11.39 4.80 -6.07
C LEU A 53 10.08 4.33 -5.42
N VAL A 54 9.52 3.20 -5.84
CA VAL A 54 8.33 2.60 -5.22
C VAL A 54 8.57 2.36 -3.73
N SER A 55 9.71 1.75 -3.37
CA SER A 55 10.09 1.51 -1.97
C SER A 55 10.31 2.81 -1.21
N LEU A 56 11.04 3.77 -1.80
CA LEU A 56 11.32 5.07 -1.19
C LEU A 56 10.03 5.83 -0.86
N PHE A 57 9.13 6.00 -1.84
CA PHE A 57 7.89 6.73 -1.64
C PHE A 57 6.99 6.03 -0.62
N ARG A 58 6.86 4.70 -0.70
CA ARG A 58 6.08 3.93 0.27
C ARG A 58 6.59 4.15 1.70
N ASN A 59 7.90 3.98 1.91
CA ASN A 59 8.51 4.15 3.22
C ASN A 59 8.38 5.60 3.73
N LYS A 60 8.56 6.60 2.85
CA LYS A 60 8.39 8.01 3.25
C LYS A 60 6.95 8.34 3.59
N ILE A 61 5.96 7.82 2.87
CA ILE A 61 4.54 8.00 3.23
C ILE A 61 4.25 7.39 4.60
N PHE A 62 4.72 6.16 4.87
CA PHE A 62 4.58 5.55 6.20
C PHE A 62 5.26 6.37 7.30
N GLU A 63 6.48 6.85 7.05
CA GLU A 63 7.24 7.66 8.01
C GLU A 63 6.52 8.97 8.33
N GLU A 64 6.06 9.70 7.32
CA GLU A 64 5.36 10.98 7.52
C GLU A 64 4.01 10.77 8.23
N VAL A 65 3.23 9.75 7.86
CA VAL A 65 1.96 9.47 8.55
C VAL A 65 2.21 9.08 10.02
N SER A 66 3.29 8.35 10.31
CA SER A 66 3.64 7.96 11.68
C SER A 66 3.97 9.14 12.60
N LYS A 67 4.40 10.27 12.02
CA LYS A 67 4.73 11.53 12.71
C LYS A 67 3.61 12.57 12.65
N SER A 68 2.53 12.30 11.92
CA SER A 68 1.42 13.23 11.73
C SER A 68 0.33 13.06 12.78
N ASP A 69 -0.61 14.01 12.83
CA ASP A 69 -1.83 13.92 13.64
C ASP A 69 -2.93 13.03 13.02
N LEU A 70 -2.63 12.31 11.92
CA LEU A 70 -3.59 11.39 11.33
C LEU A 70 -3.92 10.25 12.31
N SER A 71 -5.21 9.94 12.44
CA SER A 71 -5.67 8.85 13.31
C SER A 71 -5.07 7.48 12.92
N GLY A 72 -4.76 7.30 11.63
CA GLY A 72 -4.14 6.09 11.11
C GLY A 72 -4.28 5.94 9.60
N MET A 73 -3.88 4.77 9.11
CA MET A 73 -4.04 4.39 7.71
C MET A 73 -4.43 2.92 7.55
N ILE A 74 -5.03 2.62 6.40
CA ILE A 74 -5.30 1.27 5.91
C ILE A 74 -4.36 1.01 4.74
N PHE A 75 -3.62 -0.10 4.78
CA PHE A 75 -2.69 -0.52 3.74
C PHE A 75 -3.07 -1.90 3.20
N THR A 76 -2.96 -2.10 1.89
CA THR A 76 -3.09 -3.43 1.29
C THR A 76 -1.74 -4.00 0.92
N TYR A 77 -1.57 -5.32 1.05
CA TYR A 77 -0.35 -6.01 0.63
C TYR A 77 -0.70 -7.30 -0.12
N ILE A 78 0.10 -7.66 -1.12
CA ILE A 78 -0.05 -8.94 -1.82
C ILE A 78 0.78 -9.96 -1.06
N TRP A 79 0.12 -11.03 -0.60
CA TRP A 79 0.77 -12.18 0.00
C TRP A 79 0.21 -13.43 -0.68
N ALA A 80 1.06 -14.16 -1.39
CA ALA A 80 0.73 -15.43 -2.01
C ALA A 80 0.96 -16.56 -0.99
N PHE A 81 -0.10 -17.02 -0.32
CA PHE A 81 0.00 -18.05 0.72
C PHE A 81 0.43 -19.43 0.21
N ASP A 82 0.37 -19.62 -1.11
CA ASP A 82 0.78 -20.81 -1.83
C ASP A 82 2.27 -20.79 -2.22
N LEU A 83 2.98 -19.67 -2.02
CA LEU A 83 4.41 -19.58 -2.22
C LEU A 83 5.15 -19.68 -0.88
N GLN A 84 6.26 -20.41 -0.89
CA GLN A 84 7.10 -20.61 0.30
C GLN A 84 7.95 -19.37 0.63
N ALA A 85 8.10 -18.46 -0.34
CA ALA A 85 8.82 -17.20 -0.20
C ALA A 85 7.95 -16.06 -0.74
N ASP A 86 8.10 -14.88 -0.11
CA ASP A 86 7.45 -13.62 -0.49
C ASP A 86 8.25 -12.84 -1.55
#